data_AF-A0A536VWP8-F1
#
_entry.id   AF-A0A536VWP8-F1
#
_cell.length_a   1.000
_cell.length_b   1.000
_cell.length_c   1.000
_cell.angle_alpha   90.00
_cell.angle_beta   90.00
_cell.angle_gamma   90.00
#
_symmetry.space_group_name_H-M   'P 1'
#
loop_
_entity.id
_entity.type
_entity.pdbx_description
1 polymer ?
#
loop_
_entity_poly.entity_id
_entity_poly.type
_entity_poly.pdbx_seq_one_letter_code
_entity_poly.pdbx_strand_id
1 'polypeptide(L)'
;MTIRTLVLQRLQFGLEPLAFRRGATRVLARVAGRPREEAPVTAEDLRQDFRLDAAGAEALLRALVANRLLERANTTSDYRLTERFREFALARIVPPLQRARAKRLIERAGMLAGQINAKWTRNPFVIAMIAVSGSYMSRSKTLPELSLWLIVRRRPPGRARLWEPSSSRGDGARRIREAVRSLSSYIVVRVVTDAEPLPRPFTVAFRADDMAPPPPIFGVLRVWGDSVRRRIGRHRSDGRPVELN
;
A
#
# COMPACT_ATOMS: atom_id res chain seq x y z
N MET A 1 -0.73 18.64 15.62
CA MET A 1 -1.40 17.34 15.82
C MET A 1 -1.89 16.84 14.46
N THR A 2 -1.48 15.64 14.03
CA THR A 2 -1.83 15.13 12.69
C THR A 2 -3.10 14.29 12.77
N ILE A 3 -4.20 14.75 12.16
CA ILE A 3 -5.43 13.95 12.11
C ILE A 3 -5.24 12.80 11.10
N ARG A 4 -5.31 11.56 11.58
CA ARG A 4 -5.23 10.37 10.71
C ARG A 4 -6.54 10.18 9.98
N THR A 5 -6.47 9.46 8.86
CA THR A 5 -7.64 9.05 8.08
C THR A 5 -7.70 7.53 8.04
N LEU A 6 -8.84 6.97 8.43
CA LEU A 6 -9.15 5.54 8.30
C LEU A 6 -10.13 5.33 7.14
N VAL A 7 -9.87 4.33 6.32
CA VAL A 7 -10.65 4.05 5.12
C VAL A 7 -11.54 2.84 5.38
N LEU A 8 -12.86 2.99 5.18
CA LEU A 8 -13.80 1.86 5.28
C LEU A 8 -13.36 0.70 4.35
N GLN A 9 -13.64 -0.55 4.78
CA GLN A 9 -13.22 -1.78 4.08
C GLN A 9 -11.71 -2.06 4.11
N ARG A 10 -10.94 -1.27 4.89
CA ARG A 10 -9.52 -1.52 5.14
C ARG A 10 -9.32 -1.78 6.62
N LEU A 11 -8.99 -3.03 6.97
CA LEU A 11 -8.69 -3.38 8.34
C LEU A 11 -7.54 -2.52 8.89
N GLN A 12 -7.74 -2.02 10.10
CA GLN A 12 -6.79 -1.22 10.85
C GLN A 12 -6.37 -2.03 12.08
N PHE A 13 -5.12 -2.50 12.09
CA PHE A 13 -4.58 -3.36 13.14
C PHE A 13 -5.42 -4.62 13.39
N GLY A 14 -5.98 -5.20 12.32
CA GLY A 14 -6.83 -6.39 12.37
C GLY A 14 -8.32 -6.10 12.62
N LEU A 15 -8.73 -4.84 12.81
CA LEU A 15 -10.12 -4.47 13.09
C LEU A 15 -10.71 -3.59 12.00
N GLU A 16 -12.03 -3.68 11.80
CA GLU A 16 -12.73 -2.71 10.96
C GLU A 16 -12.54 -1.27 11.49
N PRO A 17 -12.34 -0.24 10.63
CA PRO A 17 -12.06 1.14 11.03
C PRO A 17 -13.01 1.73 12.08
N LEU A 18 -14.30 1.43 11.97
CA LEU A 18 -15.32 1.90 12.90
C LEU A 18 -15.20 1.21 14.26
N ALA A 19 -14.97 -0.10 14.26
CA ALA A 19 -14.76 -0.87 15.47
C ALA A 19 -13.49 -0.42 16.20
N PHE A 20 -12.40 -0.25 15.43
CA PHE A 20 -11.14 0.27 15.94
C PHE A 20 -11.33 1.65 16.58
N ARG A 21 -11.93 2.61 15.86
CA ARG A 21 -12.10 3.98 16.38
C ARG A 21 -12.94 3.98 17.66
N ARG A 22 -14.05 3.23 17.69
CA ARG A 22 -14.92 3.12 18.88
C ARG A 22 -14.18 2.56 20.08
N GLY A 23 -13.39 1.51 19.91
CA GLY A 23 -12.57 0.95 20.99
C GLY A 23 -11.52 1.95 21.47
N ALA A 24 -10.78 2.55 20.55
CA ALA A 24 -9.76 3.55 20.86
C ALA A 24 -10.33 4.79 21.57
N THR A 25 -11.54 5.25 21.21
CA THR A 25 -12.22 6.34 21.92
C THR A 25 -12.57 5.95 23.37
N ARG A 26 -12.99 4.70 23.62
CA ARG A 26 -13.25 4.20 24.98
C ARG A 26 -11.97 4.14 25.82
N VAL A 27 -10.88 3.65 25.24
CA VAL A 27 -9.56 3.66 25.90
C VAL A 27 -9.12 5.09 26.24
N LEU A 28 -9.34 6.06 25.34
CA LEU A 28 -9.04 7.47 25.65
C LEU A 28 -9.92 8.03 26.77
N ALA A 29 -11.20 7.66 26.81
CA ALA A 29 -12.11 8.09 27.86
C ALA A 29 -11.71 7.53 29.22
N ARG A 30 -11.22 6.28 29.27
CA ARG A 30 -10.72 5.63 30.50
C ARG A 30 -9.57 6.40 31.15
N VAL A 31 -8.66 6.91 30.34
CA VAL A 31 -7.48 7.65 30.82
C VAL A 31 -7.69 9.17 30.87
N ALA A 32 -8.88 9.64 30.52
CA ALA A 32 -9.18 11.06 30.52
C ALA A 32 -9.08 11.64 31.94
N GLY A 33 -8.46 12.81 32.08
CA GLY A 33 -8.26 13.48 33.37
C GLY A 33 -7.07 12.99 34.19
N ARG A 34 -6.31 11.98 33.73
CA ARG A 34 -5.08 11.53 34.38
C ARG A 34 -3.82 11.99 33.62
N PRO A 35 -2.71 12.28 34.30
CA PRO A 35 -1.42 12.50 33.64
C PRO A 35 -1.05 11.30 32.77
N ARG A 36 -0.46 11.54 31.60
CA ARG A 36 -0.09 10.47 30.63
C ARG A 36 0.83 9.41 31.25
N GLU A 37 1.63 9.84 32.22
CA GLU A 37 2.57 9.00 32.94
C GLU A 37 1.87 8.07 33.94
N GLU A 38 0.67 8.42 34.39
CA GLU A 38 -0.05 7.77 35.50
C GLU A 38 -1.30 7.01 35.04
N ALA A 39 -1.48 6.86 33.73
CA ALA A 39 -2.64 6.19 33.15
C ALA A 39 -2.23 5.00 32.27
N PRO A 40 -1.58 3.97 32.85
CA PRO A 40 -1.33 2.73 32.13
C PRO A 40 -2.64 2.07 31.73
N VAL A 41 -2.60 1.35 30.61
CA VAL A 41 -3.67 0.46 30.16
C VAL A 41 -3.11 -0.96 30.09
N THR A 42 -3.92 -1.92 30.52
CA THR A 42 -3.58 -3.34 30.52
C THR A 42 -4.16 -4.05 29.29
N ALA A 43 -3.74 -5.29 29.04
CA ALA A 43 -4.36 -6.14 28.02
C ALA A 43 -5.87 -6.35 28.29
N GLU A 44 -6.25 -6.43 29.57
CA GLU A 44 -7.65 -6.59 29.99
C GLU A 44 -8.48 -5.32 29.71
N ASP A 45 -7.92 -4.13 29.95
CA ASP A 45 -8.57 -2.88 29.55
C ASP A 45 -8.82 -2.83 28.03
N LEU A 46 -7.83 -3.24 27.23
CA LEU A 46 -7.99 -3.31 25.78
C LEU A 46 -9.06 -4.33 25.37
N ARG A 47 -9.12 -5.50 26.04
CA ARG A 47 -10.14 -6.52 25.79
C ARG A 47 -11.54 -5.96 26.01
N GLN A 48 -11.75 -5.30 27.13
CA GLN A 48 -13.04 -4.68 27.49
C GLN A 48 -13.39 -3.52 26.55
N ASP A 49 -12.46 -2.59 26.34
CA ASP A 49 -12.72 -1.40 25.55
C ASP A 49 -12.87 -1.71 24.08
N PHE A 50 -12.16 -2.69 23.51
CA PHE A 50 -12.38 -3.11 22.13
C PHE A 50 -13.48 -4.16 21.96
N ARG A 51 -14.02 -4.70 23.07
CA ARG A 51 -15.03 -5.76 23.09
C ARG A 51 -14.57 -7.01 22.33
N LEU A 52 -13.37 -7.46 22.66
CA LEU A 52 -12.73 -8.62 22.05
C LEU A 52 -12.72 -9.80 23.03
N ASP A 53 -12.52 -11.00 22.50
CA ASP A 53 -12.09 -12.15 23.30
C ASP A 53 -10.60 -12.01 23.69
N ALA A 54 -10.11 -12.93 24.52
CA ALA A 54 -8.72 -12.90 24.99
C ALA A 54 -7.72 -12.99 23.82
N ALA A 55 -7.98 -13.88 22.85
CA ALA A 55 -7.10 -14.07 21.70
C ALA A 55 -7.04 -12.82 20.81
N GLY A 56 -8.19 -12.18 20.54
CA GLY A 56 -8.29 -10.95 19.77
C GLY A 56 -7.65 -9.76 20.48
N ALA A 57 -7.82 -9.64 21.79
CA ALA A 57 -7.19 -8.58 22.59
C ALA A 57 -5.66 -8.69 22.57
N GLU A 58 -5.12 -9.91 22.72
CA GLU A 58 -3.69 -10.19 22.62
C GLU A 58 -3.12 -9.89 21.22
N ALA A 59 -3.85 -10.28 20.17
CA ALA A 59 -3.48 -9.95 18.79
C ALA A 59 -3.47 -8.43 18.55
N LEU A 60 -4.49 -7.71 19.06
CA LEU A 60 -4.56 -6.26 18.97
C LEU A 60 -3.42 -5.61 19.74
N LEU A 61 -3.14 -6.03 20.97
CA LEU A 61 -2.05 -5.51 21.80
C LEU A 61 -0.72 -5.61 21.07
N ARG A 62 -0.39 -6.80 20.53
CA ARG A 62 0.82 -7.00 19.71
C ARG A 62 0.87 -6.07 18.52
N ALA A 63 -0.25 -5.91 17.81
CA ALA A 63 -0.34 -5.01 16.66
C ALA A 63 -0.12 -3.54 17.06
N LEU A 64 -0.69 -3.09 18.19
CA LEU A 64 -0.56 -1.72 18.68
C LEU A 64 0.88 -1.41 19.12
N VAL A 65 1.53 -2.33 19.83
CA VAL A 65 2.93 -2.20 20.24
C VAL A 65 3.85 -2.20 19.02
N ALA A 66 3.69 -3.16 18.11
CA ALA A 66 4.49 -3.24 16.89
C ALA A 66 4.39 -1.97 16.01
N ASN A 67 3.23 -1.29 16.05
CA ASN A 67 3.00 -0.06 15.32
C ASN A 67 3.31 1.23 16.12
N ARG A 68 3.83 1.10 17.35
CA ARG A 68 4.16 2.21 18.27
C ARG A 68 2.95 3.07 18.63
N LEU A 69 1.78 2.46 18.71
CA LEU A 69 0.60 3.07 19.30
C LEU A 69 0.59 2.89 20.82
N LEU A 70 1.22 1.82 21.30
CA LEU A 70 1.46 1.58 22.71
C LEU A 70 2.95 1.42 22.96
N GLU A 71 3.41 1.87 24.11
CA GLU A 71 4.75 1.65 24.64
C GLU A 71 4.64 0.90 25.96
N ARG A 72 5.55 -0.04 26.22
CA ARG A 72 5.57 -0.73 27.52
C ARG A 72 5.93 0.25 28.62
N ALA A 73 5.18 0.22 29.72
CA ALA A 73 5.50 0.95 30.93
C ALA A 73 6.47 0.14 31.82
N ASN A 74 6.78 0.67 33.00
CA ASN A 74 7.79 0.11 33.89
C ASN A 74 7.42 -1.27 34.46
N THR A 75 6.14 -1.61 34.53
CA THR A 75 5.66 -2.95 34.94
C THR A 75 5.42 -3.82 33.70
N THR A 76 5.58 -5.13 33.86
CA THR A 76 5.57 -6.11 32.75
C THR A 76 4.25 -6.14 31.95
N SER A 77 3.15 -5.68 32.54
CA SER A 77 1.79 -5.81 31.99
C SER A 77 1.13 -4.49 31.61
N ASP A 78 1.78 -3.35 31.88
CA ASP A 78 1.22 -2.02 31.67
C ASP A 78 1.74 -1.39 30.39
N TYR A 79 0.84 -0.69 29.70
CA TYR A 79 1.14 -0.01 28.45
C TYR A 79 0.73 1.46 28.53
N ARG A 80 1.56 2.34 27.98
CA ARG A 80 1.27 3.78 27.83
C ARG A 80 0.78 4.08 26.43
N LEU A 81 -0.25 4.94 26.34
CA LEU A 81 -0.76 5.44 25.07
C LEU A 81 0.19 6.46 24.47
N THR A 82 0.60 6.27 23.22
CA THR A 82 1.42 7.27 22.52
C THR A 82 0.56 8.35 21.90
N GLU A 83 1.17 9.46 21.46
CA GLU A 83 0.48 10.48 20.67
C GLU A 83 -0.14 9.88 19.40
N ARG A 84 0.54 8.90 18.79
CA ARG A 84 0.05 8.18 17.62
C ARG A 84 -1.25 7.43 17.90
N PHE A 85 -1.43 6.86 19.09
CA PHE A 85 -2.72 6.27 19.48
C PHE A 85 -3.84 7.31 19.45
N ARG A 86 -3.60 8.50 20.01
CA ARG A 86 -4.59 9.61 20.01
C ARG A 86 -4.94 10.04 18.59
N GLU A 87 -3.94 10.19 17.72
CA GLU A 87 -4.16 10.52 16.30
C GLU A 87 -5.09 9.52 15.60
N PHE A 88 -4.98 8.23 15.94
CA PHE A 88 -5.78 7.15 15.39
C PHE A 88 -7.17 7.04 16.03
N ALA A 89 -7.28 7.29 17.33
CA ALA A 89 -8.55 7.34 18.05
C ALA A 89 -9.44 8.50 17.57
N LEU A 90 -8.83 9.62 17.18
CA LEU A 90 -9.50 10.81 16.64
C LEU A 90 -9.53 10.84 15.11
N ALA A 91 -9.21 9.71 14.47
CA ALA A 91 -9.11 9.67 13.02
C ALA A 91 -10.47 9.89 12.34
N ARG A 92 -10.42 10.65 11.24
CA ARG A 92 -11.57 10.77 10.33
C ARG A 92 -11.78 9.44 9.61
N ILE A 93 -13.02 8.97 9.57
CA ILE A 93 -13.40 7.80 8.77
C ILE A 93 -13.90 8.30 7.42
N VAL A 94 -13.38 7.74 6.34
CA VAL A 94 -13.73 8.12 4.96
C VAL A 94 -14.24 6.91 4.18
N PRO A 95 -15.11 7.11 3.19
CA PRO A 95 -15.53 6.05 2.28
C PRO A 95 -14.34 5.50 1.48
N PRO A 96 -14.45 4.29 0.90
CA PRO A 96 -13.39 3.75 0.07
C PRO A 96 -13.16 4.61 -1.19
N LEU A 97 -11.96 4.50 -1.77
CA LEU A 97 -11.53 5.28 -2.92
C LEU A 97 -12.31 4.88 -4.18
N GLN A 98 -12.99 5.83 -4.79
CA GLN A 98 -13.66 5.63 -6.08
C GLN A 98 -12.63 5.35 -7.19
N ARG A 99 -12.91 4.38 -8.07
CA ARG A 99 -12.00 3.99 -9.16
C ARG A 99 -11.63 5.15 -10.09
N ALA A 100 -12.57 6.02 -10.42
CA ALA A 100 -12.29 7.22 -11.22
C ALA A 100 -11.26 8.14 -10.55
N ARG A 101 -11.34 8.28 -9.22
CA ARG A 101 -10.35 9.03 -8.43
C ARG A 101 -9.02 8.29 -8.33
N ALA A 102 -9.04 6.96 -8.25
CA ALA A 102 -7.83 6.14 -8.28
C ALA A 102 -7.05 6.34 -9.59
N LYS A 103 -7.74 6.33 -10.74
CA LYS A 103 -7.13 6.61 -12.05
C LYS A 103 -6.38 7.95 -12.07
N ARG A 104 -7.03 9.02 -11.59
CA ARG A 104 -6.40 10.34 -11.47
C ARG A 104 -5.18 10.35 -10.53
N LEU A 105 -5.23 9.60 -9.43
CA LEU A 105 -4.09 9.49 -8.51
C LEU A 105 -2.91 8.75 -9.16
N ILE A 106 -3.18 7.72 -9.96
CA ILE A 106 -2.16 6.99 -10.71
C ILE A 106 -1.48 7.90 -11.73
N GLU A 107 -2.24 8.66 -12.50
CA GLU A 107 -1.72 9.65 -13.46
C GLU A 107 -0.86 10.71 -12.76
N ARG A 108 -1.34 11.26 -11.63
CA ARG A 108 -0.57 12.21 -10.81
C ARG A 108 0.71 11.61 -10.25
N ALA A 109 0.70 10.34 -9.86
CA ALA A 109 1.91 9.65 -9.40
C ALA A 109 2.93 9.50 -10.53
N GLY A 110 2.50 9.20 -11.76
CA GLY A 110 3.37 9.17 -12.94
C GLY A 110 4.00 10.52 -13.26
N MET A 111 3.20 11.59 -13.25
CA MET A 111 3.72 12.96 -13.44
C MET A 111 4.74 13.34 -12.35
N LEU A 112 4.43 13.03 -11.08
CA LEU A 112 5.34 13.28 -9.96
C LEU A 112 6.65 12.48 -10.12
N ALA A 113 6.59 11.25 -10.63
CA ALA A 113 7.79 10.45 -10.87
C ALA A 113 8.72 11.09 -11.90
N GLY A 114 8.16 11.59 -13.01
CA GLY A 114 8.93 12.36 -13.99
C GLY A 114 9.57 13.61 -13.37
N GLN A 115 8.81 14.36 -12.56
CA GLN A 115 9.33 15.54 -11.87
C GLN A 115 10.45 15.20 -10.87
N ILE A 116 10.31 14.13 -10.10
CA ILE A 116 11.37 13.65 -9.18
C ILE A 116 12.62 13.29 -9.98
N ASN A 117 12.48 12.52 -11.06
CA ASN A 117 13.62 12.09 -11.87
C ASN A 117 14.39 13.28 -12.47
N ALA A 118 13.66 14.30 -12.94
CA ALA A 118 14.23 15.51 -13.53
C ALA A 118 14.83 16.49 -12.51
N LYS A 119 14.11 16.76 -11.41
CA LYS A 119 14.45 17.88 -10.50
C LYS A 119 15.24 17.45 -9.25
N TRP A 120 15.11 16.20 -8.81
CA TRP A 120 15.76 15.73 -7.57
C TRP A 120 17.16 15.19 -7.88
N THR A 121 18.03 16.06 -8.38
CA THR A 121 19.40 15.72 -8.82
C THR A 121 20.27 15.19 -7.68
N ARG A 122 20.02 15.64 -6.45
CA ARG A 122 20.71 15.19 -5.23
C ARG A 122 20.20 13.85 -4.68
N ASN A 123 19.09 13.32 -5.21
CA ASN A 123 18.60 12.01 -4.77
C ASN A 123 19.40 10.91 -5.49
N PRO A 124 20.00 9.94 -4.76
CA PRO A 124 20.79 8.87 -5.35
C PRO A 124 19.96 7.89 -6.19
N PHE A 125 18.63 7.98 -6.15
CA PHE A 125 17.72 7.12 -6.89
C PHE A 125 16.95 7.87 -7.97
N VAL A 126 16.64 7.12 -9.03
CA VAL A 126 15.61 7.46 -10.02
C VAL A 126 14.50 6.42 -9.94
N ILE A 127 13.26 6.85 -10.15
CA ILE A 127 12.11 5.97 -10.28
C ILE A 127 12.16 5.39 -11.69
N ALA A 128 12.48 4.11 -11.81
CA ALA A 128 12.50 3.41 -13.09
C ALA A 128 11.08 3.05 -13.55
N MET A 129 10.21 2.66 -12.62
CA MET A 129 8.86 2.23 -12.92
C MET A 129 7.92 2.46 -11.72
N ILE A 130 6.67 2.81 -12.01
CA ILE A 130 5.56 2.70 -11.05
C ILE A 130 4.62 1.62 -11.54
N ALA A 131 4.39 0.62 -10.70
CA ALA A 131 3.38 -0.40 -10.93
C ALA A 131 2.23 -0.29 -9.92
N VAL A 132 1.04 -0.65 -10.35
CA VAL A 132 -0.18 -0.68 -9.53
C VAL A 132 -0.66 -2.11 -9.42
N SER A 133 -0.92 -2.57 -8.19
CA SER A 133 -1.39 -3.93 -7.92
C SER A 133 -2.47 -3.96 -6.84
N GLY A 134 -2.90 -5.17 -6.44
CA GLY A 134 -3.87 -5.37 -5.37
C GLY A 134 -5.30 -5.00 -5.79
N SER A 135 -6.07 -4.39 -4.90
CA SER A 135 -7.51 -4.14 -5.10
C SER A 135 -7.83 -3.40 -6.40
N TYR A 136 -6.92 -2.55 -6.90
CA TYR A 136 -7.10 -1.84 -8.17
C TYR A 136 -7.26 -2.78 -9.37
N MET A 137 -6.69 -3.99 -9.31
CA MET A 137 -6.79 -5.01 -10.35
C MET A 137 -8.14 -5.74 -10.38
N SER A 138 -8.94 -5.62 -9.32
CA SER A 138 -10.32 -6.13 -9.33
C SER A 138 -11.22 -5.30 -10.25
N ARG A 139 -12.44 -5.75 -10.50
CA ARG A 139 -13.48 -4.95 -11.19
C ARG A 139 -14.28 -4.03 -10.26
N SER A 140 -13.93 -3.96 -8.96
CA SER A 140 -14.67 -3.18 -7.98
C SER A 140 -14.70 -1.68 -8.32
N LYS A 141 -15.85 -1.03 -8.17
CA LYS A 141 -16.00 0.43 -8.36
C LYS A 141 -15.29 1.24 -7.26
N THR A 142 -15.08 0.62 -6.09
CA THR A 142 -14.49 1.23 -4.90
C THR A 142 -13.31 0.42 -4.38
N LEU A 143 -12.33 1.09 -3.77
CA LEU A 143 -11.06 0.50 -3.39
C LEU A 143 -10.71 0.89 -1.94
N PRO A 144 -10.36 -0.07 -1.07
CA PRO A 144 -9.93 0.24 0.29
C PRO A 144 -8.56 0.95 0.31
N GLU A 145 -7.71 0.68 -0.68
CA GLU A 145 -6.42 1.31 -0.85
C GLU A 145 -5.96 1.29 -2.32
N LEU A 146 -4.99 2.15 -2.64
CA LEU A 146 -4.27 2.17 -3.91
C LEU A 146 -2.82 1.77 -3.66
N SER A 147 -2.50 0.50 -3.96
CA SER A 147 -1.16 -0.06 -3.80
C SER A 147 -0.26 0.32 -4.99
N LEU A 148 0.74 1.18 -4.72
CA LEU A 148 1.75 1.60 -5.67
C LEU A 148 3.11 1.00 -5.32
N TRP A 149 3.76 0.41 -6.31
CA TRP A 149 5.09 -0.15 -6.22
C TRP A 149 6.04 0.71 -7.04
N LEU A 150 6.99 1.34 -6.37
CA LEU A 150 8.03 2.17 -6.97
C LEU A 150 9.28 1.32 -7.12
N ILE A 151 9.63 1.00 -8.36
CA ILE A 151 10.89 0.36 -8.67
C ILE A 151 11.90 1.48 -8.85
N VAL A 152 12.89 1.54 -7.97
CA VAL A 152 13.94 2.55 -7.98
C VAL A 152 15.28 1.92 -8.34
N ARG A 153 16.08 2.63 -9.12
CA ARG A 153 17.46 2.24 -9.43
C ARG A 153 18.41 3.35 -9.04
N ARG A 154 19.70 3.03 -8.91
CA ARG A 154 20.72 4.07 -8.71
C ARG A 154 20.69 5.02 -9.90
N ARG A 155 20.73 6.32 -9.61
CA ARG A 155 20.91 7.34 -10.64
C ARG A 155 22.25 7.08 -11.33
N PRO A 156 22.30 7.01 -12.67
CA PRO A 156 23.57 6.90 -13.38
C PRO A 156 24.48 8.07 -12.98
N PRO A 157 25.79 7.84 -12.79
CA PRO A 157 26.72 8.93 -12.58
C PRO A 157 26.77 9.80 -13.85
N GLY A 158 26.02 10.89 -13.86
CA GLY A 158 26.12 11.94 -14.87
C GLY A 158 27.21 12.94 -14.48
N ARG A 159 27.99 13.43 -15.46
CA ARG A 159 29.08 14.41 -15.33
C ARG A 159 28.68 15.56 -14.39
N ALA A 160 29.50 15.83 -13.35
CA ALA A 160 29.34 16.80 -12.25
C ALA A 160 28.52 16.26 -11.04
N ARG A 161 29.08 16.10 -9.82
CA ARG A 161 30.29 16.66 -9.20
C ARG A 161 30.77 15.74 -8.07
N LEU A 162 32.08 15.82 -7.86
CA LEU A 162 32.78 15.56 -6.60
C LEU A 162 32.07 16.22 -5.40
N TRP A 163 32.02 15.45 -4.31
CA TRP A 163 31.96 15.89 -2.90
C TRP A 163 30.72 16.64 -2.40
N GLU A 164 29.84 15.88 -1.74
CA GLU A 164 29.37 16.05 -0.35
C GLU A 164 28.65 14.76 0.06
N PRO A 165 28.51 14.43 1.37
CA PRO A 165 27.97 13.14 1.80
C PRO A 165 26.57 12.96 1.21
N SER A 166 26.47 12.03 0.26
CA SER A 166 25.22 11.63 -0.35
C SER A 166 24.22 11.36 0.76
N SER A 167 23.05 12.01 0.71
CA SER A 167 21.84 11.59 1.43
C SER A 167 21.88 10.07 1.53
N SER A 168 21.87 9.53 2.75
CA SER A 168 22.03 8.08 2.94
C SER A 168 21.03 7.34 2.05
N ARG A 169 21.38 6.15 1.55
CA ARG A 169 20.48 5.35 0.69
C ARG A 169 19.07 5.21 1.31
N GLY A 170 18.99 5.09 2.64
CA GLY A 170 17.72 5.07 3.37
C GLY A 170 16.91 6.36 3.22
N ASP A 171 17.57 7.51 3.30
CA ASP A 171 16.90 8.82 3.22
C ASP A 171 16.37 9.12 1.81
N GLY A 172 17.12 8.74 0.76
CA GLY A 172 16.72 8.99 -0.62
C GLY A 172 15.42 8.26 -1.00
N ALA A 173 15.35 6.96 -0.71
CA ALA A 173 14.17 6.14 -0.96
C ALA A 173 12.99 6.56 -0.06
N ARG A 174 13.26 6.92 1.20
CA ARG A 174 12.26 7.41 2.14
C ARG A 174 11.59 8.69 1.65
N ARG A 175 12.37 9.67 1.15
CA ARG A 175 11.85 10.93 0.60
C ARG A 175 10.95 10.70 -0.61
N ILE A 176 11.34 9.81 -1.53
CA ILE A 176 10.52 9.44 -2.69
C ILE A 176 9.19 8.83 -2.23
N ARG A 177 9.27 7.88 -1.29
CA ARG A 177 8.08 7.23 -0.71
C ARG A 177 7.13 8.24 -0.08
N GLU A 178 7.67 9.19 0.69
CA GLU A 178 6.89 10.22 1.37
C GLU A 178 6.21 11.17 0.38
N ALA A 179 6.92 11.61 -0.68
CA ALA A 179 6.36 12.48 -1.72
C ALA A 179 5.24 11.80 -2.52
N VAL A 180 5.38 10.52 -2.87
CA VAL A 180 4.29 9.80 -3.56
C VAL A 180 3.11 9.56 -2.61
N ARG A 181 3.39 9.23 -1.34
CA ARG A 181 2.34 9.04 -0.32
C ARG A 181 1.57 10.33 -0.03
N SER A 182 2.21 11.50 -0.09
CA SER A 182 1.54 12.78 0.19
C SER A 182 0.47 13.15 -0.84
N LEU A 183 0.43 12.48 -2.00
CA LEU A 183 -0.64 12.67 -2.98
C LEU A 183 -2.03 12.28 -2.43
N SER A 184 -2.11 11.29 -1.53
CA SER A 184 -3.37 10.80 -0.98
C SER A 184 -3.19 9.83 0.19
N SER A 185 -4.06 9.92 1.20
CA SER A 185 -4.11 8.98 2.33
C SER A 185 -4.47 7.54 1.92
N TYR A 186 -5.04 7.34 0.74
CA TYR A 186 -5.37 6.02 0.20
C TYR A 186 -4.16 5.31 -0.43
N ILE A 187 -3.07 6.03 -0.70
CA ILE A 187 -1.89 5.47 -1.37
C ILE A 187 -1.04 4.70 -0.37
N VAL A 188 -0.74 3.44 -0.72
CA VAL A 188 0.22 2.59 -0.04
C VAL A 188 1.42 2.42 -0.96
N VAL A 189 2.56 2.97 -0.55
CA VAL A 189 3.79 2.94 -1.35
C VAL A 189 4.72 1.87 -0.84
N ARG A 190 5.16 0.99 -1.74
CA ARG A 190 6.26 0.04 -1.53
C ARG A 190 7.39 0.42 -2.47
N VAL A 191 8.60 0.58 -1.94
CA VAL A 191 9.79 0.92 -2.72
C VAL A 191 10.68 -0.30 -2.79
N VAL A 192 11.03 -0.72 -4.00
CA VAL A 192 11.82 -1.91 -4.29
C VAL A 192 12.86 -1.58 -5.35
N THR A 193 13.93 -2.38 -5.44
CA THR A 193 15.00 -2.19 -6.42
C THR A 193 14.78 -2.94 -7.73
N ASP A 194 13.92 -3.95 -7.69
CA ASP A 194 13.61 -4.83 -8.81
C ASP A 194 12.09 -5.10 -8.86
N ALA A 195 11.66 -5.78 -9.93
CA ALA A 195 10.25 -6.07 -10.17
C ALA A 195 9.82 -7.48 -9.73
N GLU A 196 10.73 -8.29 -9.19
CA GLU A 196 10.45 -9.66 -8.75
C GLU A 196 9.42 -9.74 -7.60
N PRO A 197 9.46 -8.90 -6.55
CA PRO A 197 8.51 -8.96 -5.43
C PRO A 197 7.14 -8.35 -5.79
N LEU A 198 6.94 -7.90 -7.03
CA LEU A 198 5.72 -7.23 -7.45
C LEU A 198 4.58 -8.25 -7.62
N PRO A 199 3.55 -8.23 -6.76
CA PRO A 199 2.49 -9.22 -6.81
C PRO A 199 1.69 -9.09 -8.11
N ARG A 200 1.43 -10.23 -8.73
CA ARG A 200 0.59 -10.36 -9.92
C ARG A 200 -0.88 -10.51 -9.50
N PRO A 201 -1.84 -9.97 -10.27
CA PRO A 201 -1.66 -9.11 -11.44
C PRO A 201 -1.20 -7.68 -11.06
N PHE A 202 -0.56 -7.00 -12.01
CA PHE A 202 -0.25 -5.57 -11.89
C PHE A 202 -0.34 -4.87 -13.26
N THR A 203 -0.46 -3.55 -13.24
CA THR A 203 -0.32 -2.69 -14.43
C THR A 203 0.77 -1.65 -14.21
N VAL A 204 1.42 -1.21 -15.28
CA VAL A 204 2.49 -0.20 -15.22
C VAL A 204 1.88 1.17 -15.50
N ALA A 205 2.04 2.07 -14.53
CA ALA A 205 1.52 3.44 -14.59
C ALA A 205 2.56 4.46 -15.07
N PHE A 206 3.84 4.16 -14.87
CA PHE A 206 4.94 5.02 -15.27
C PHE A 206 6.16 4.15 -15.57
N ARG A 207 6.93 4.54 -16.58
CA ARG A 207 8.24 3.98 -16.90
C ARG A 207 9.14 5.12 -17.37
N ALA A 208 10.37 5.17 -16.86
CA ALA A 208 11.37 6.12 -17.34
C ALA A 208 11.89 5.69 -18.73
N ASP A 209 12.13 6.66 -19.62
CA ASP A 209 12.47 6.41 -21.04
C ASP A 209 13.72 5.57 -21.26
N ASP A 210 14.68 5.57 -20.33
CA ASP A 210 15.90 4.74 -20.41
C ASP A 210 15.67 3.24 -20.12
N MET A 211 14.44 2.83 -19.79
CA MET A 211 14.12 1.42 -19.57
C MET A 211 13.78 0.76 -20.90
N ALA A 212 14.60 -0.19 -21.33
CA ALA A 212 14.21 -1.16 -22.35
C ALA A 212 12.81 -1.72 -21.98
N PRO A 213 11.88 -1.84 -22.93
CA PRO A 213 10.57 -2.39 -22.64
C PRO A 213 10.77 -3.79 -22.01
N PRO A 214 10.05 -4.14 -20.94
CA PRO A 214 10.00 -5.53 -20.53
C PRO A 214 9.52 -6.34 -21.72
N PRO A 215 9.96 -7.59 -21.87
CA PRO A 215 9.52 -8.45 -22.95
C PRO A 215 7.99 -8.37 -23.05
N PRO A 216 7.43 -8.07 -24.24
CA PRO A 216 6.04 -7.67 -24.38
C PRO A 216 5.11 -8.78 -23.90
N ILE A 217 4.28 -8.47 -22.90
CA ILE A 217 3.17 -9.31 -22.43
C ILE A 217 2.12 -9.52 -23.56
N PHE A 218 2.14 -8.68 -24.59
CA PHE A 218 1.28 -8.82 -25.78
C PHE A 218 1.68 -9.96 -26.72
N GLY A 219 2.82 -10.63 -26.52
CA GLY A 219 3.12 -11.91 -27.17
C GLY A 219 2.21 -13.06 -26.68
N VAL A 220 1.75 -13.00 -25.43
CA VAL A 220 0.99 -14.11 -24.82
C VAL A 220 -0.51 -14.05 -25.16
N LEU A 221 -1.08 -12.86 -25.36
CA LEU A 221 -2.48 -12.71 -25.77
C LEU A 221 -2.73 -13.04 -27.26
N ARG A 222 -1.75 -12.80 -28.14
CA ARG A 222 -1.84 -13.19 -29.56
C ARG A 222 -1.69 -14.71 -29.72
N VAL A 223 -0.77 -15.31 -28.96
CA VAL A 223 -0.59 -16.78 -28.90
C VAL A 223 -1.82 -17.48 -28.27
N TRP A 224 -2.50 -16.87 -27.30
CA TRP A 224 -3.77 -17.39 -26.77
C TRP A 224 -4.92 -17.27 -27.79
N GLY A 225 -5.04 -16.13 -28.50
CA GLY A 225 -6.02 -15.95 -29.57
C GLY A 225 -5.83 -16.92 -30.74
N ASP A 226 -4.58 -17.19 -31.13
CA ASP A 226 -4.22 -18.13 -32.20
C ASP A 226 -4.30 -19.60 -31.74
N SER A 227 -4.18 -19.87 -30.44
CA SER A 227 -4.41 -21.20 -29.83
C SER A 227 -5.90 -21.52 -29.74
N VAL A 228 -6.73 -20.53 -29.37
CA VAL A 228 -8.20 -20.67 -29.29
C VAL A 228 -8.82 -20.76 -30.70
N ARG A 229 -8.32 -19.99 -31.69
CA ARG A 229 -8.75 -20.16 -33.10
C ARG A 229 -8.35 -21.52 -33.69
N ARG A 230 -7.17 -22.05 -33.34
CA ARG A 230 -6.75 -23.40 -33.77
C ARG A 230 -7.51 -24.54 -33.07
N ARG A 231 -8.09 -24.29 -31.88
CA ARG A 231 -8.90 -25.28 -31.15
C ARG A 231 -10.40 -25.23 -31.48
N ILE A 232 -10.92 -24.07 -31.92
CA ILE A 232 -12.34 -23.91 -32.29
C ILE A 232 -12.56 -24.12 -33.81
N GLY A 233 -11.52 -24.04 -34.64
CA GLY A 233 -11.58 -24.37 -36.07
C GLY A 233 -11.56 -25.86 -36.44
N ARG A 234 -11.52 -26.78 -35.47
CA ARG A 234 -11.48 -28.24 -35.70
C ARG A 234 -12.70 -29.00 -35.14
N HIS A 235 -13.88 -28.38 -35.19
CA HIS A 235 -15.14 -29.10 -35.04
C HIS A 235 -16.24 -28.49 -35.91
N ARG A 236 -16.13 -28.68 -37.24
CA ARG A 236 -17.26 -28.74 -38.16
C ARG A 236 -16.82 -29.26 -39.53
N SER A 237 -16.83 -30.59 -39.66
CA SER A 237 -17.21 -31.34 -40.85
C SER A 237 -16.76 -32.79 -40.66
N ASP A 238 -17.60 -33.59 -40.01
CA ASP A 238 -17.59 -35.03 -40.27
C ASP A 238 -19.05 -35.42 -40.56
N GLY A 239 -19.39 -35.31 -41.84
CA GLY A 239 -20.66 -35.72 -42.43
C GLY A 239 -20.28 -36.52 -43.66
N ARG A 240 -20.23 -37.85 -43.46
CA ARG A 240 -19.80 -38.90 -44.40
C ARG A 240 -20.42 -38.79 -45.80
N PRO A 241 -19.72 -39.22 -46.86
CA PRO A 241 -20.39 -39.79 -48.02
C PRO A 241 -20.69 -41.27 -47.77
N VAL A 242 -21.95 -41.66 -48.02
CA VAL A 242 -22.33 -43.06 -48.27
C VAL A 242 -22.23 -43.22 -49.77
N GLU A 243 -21.29 -44.03 -50.25
CA GLU A 243 -21.32 -44.53 -51.63
C GLU A 243 -22.05 -45.87 -51.64
N LEU A 244 -23.07 -45.94 -52.50
CA LEU A 244 -23.78 -47.14 -52.90
C LEU A 244 -22.96 -47.85 -53.98
N ASN A 245 -22.64 -49.13 -53.73
CA ASN A 245 -22.77 -50.25 -54.67
C ASN A 245 -22.61 -51.57 -53.91
#